data_AF-A0ABD3F555-F1
#
_entry.id   AF-A0ABD3F555-F1
#
_cell.length_a   1.000
_cell.length_b   1.000
_cell.length_c   1.000
_cell.angle_alpha   90.00
_cell.angle_beta   90.00
_cell.angle_gamma   90.00
#
_symmetry.space_group_name_H-M   'P 1'
#
loop_
_entity.id
_entity.type
_entity.pdbx_description
1 polymer ?
#
loop_
_entity_poly.entity_id
_entity_poly.type
_entity_poly.pdbx_seq_one_letter_code
_entity_poly.pdbx_strand_id
1 'polypeptide(L)'
;MTVNEFGQSVGFALKDWSPPLFPPHAALHGRYCSLEPLQSSLHAHEIWNAQSKDLNGARWTYMPYGPFPTLEDFETWCVSAEASHDPQFYTIVVNGHAVGFISYLRIDPSNGVIEVGHVFYSPALAKTRAATEVVYLLAANAFQLGYRRFEWKCDSLNLPSRNAADRYGFTFEGTFRQAIMYKGRNRDTSWFSIIDKDWTGGLKSVFERWLESNNFDQDGQQKLKLSELTAPFVHARA
;
A
#
# COMPACT_ATOMS: atom_id res chain seq x y z
N MET A 1 21.94 -1.77 24.82
CA MET A 1 22.27 -2.78 23.79
C MET A 1 22.24 -4.14 24.47
N THR A 2 21.58 -5.13 23.87
CA THR A 2 21.62 -6.52 24.34
C THR A 2 22.91 -7.16 23.83
N VAL A 3 23.56 -8.00 24.63
CA VAL A 3 24.76 -8.76 24.20
C VAL A 3 24.49 -10.25 24.31
N ASN A 4 25.03 -11.05 23.39
CA ASN A 4 24.97 -12.51 23.43
C ASN A 4 26.07 -13.11 24.33
N GLU A 5 26.10 -14.44 24.45
CA GLU A 5 27.07 -15.20 25.24
C GLU A 5 28.53 -15.03 24.79
N PHE A 6 28.75 -14.46 23.60
CA PHE A 6 30.08 -14.17 23.04
C PHE A 6 30.47 -12.69 23.18
N GLY A 7 29.67 -11.87 23.85
CA GLY A 7 29.91 -10.43 24.03
C GLY A 7 29.60 -9.58 22.80
N GLN A 8 28.87 -10.12 21.81
CA GLN A 8 28.49 -9.39 20.59
C GLN A 8 27.14 -8.70 20.78
N SER A 9 26.97 -7.51 20.20
CA SER A 9 25.69 -6.79 20.22
C SER A 9 24.63 -7.51 19.39
N VAL A 10 23.44 -7.68 19.96
CA VAL A 10 22.27 -8.28 19.31
C VAL A 10 21.02 -7.43 19.54
N GLY A 11 19.99 -7.66 18.72
CA GLY A 11 18.69 -6.99 18.85
C GLY A 11 17.97 -7.29 20.16
N PHE A 12 16.86 -6.59 20.42
CA PHE A 12 16.00 -6.91 21.56
C PHE A 12 15.33 -8.28 21.36
N ALA A 13 15.19 -9.04 22.44
CA ALA A 13 14.57 -10.36 22.40
C ALA A 13 13.05 -10.27 22.16
N LEU A 14 12.51 -11.22 21.40
CA LEU A 14 11.06 -11.40 21.19
C LEU A 14 10.63 -12.70 21.87
N LYS A 15 10.53 -12.68 23.20
CA LYS A 15 10.31 -13.90 24.01
C LYS A 15 9.00 -14.62 23.69
N ASP A 16 7.99 -13.87 23.27
CA ASP A 16 6.63 -14.37 23.00
C ASP A 16 6.30 -14.27 21.50
N TRP A 17 7.30 -14.34 20.61
CA TRP A 17 7.05 -14.30 19.17
C TRP A 17 6.30 -15.54 18.70
N SER A 18 5.16 -15.29 18.07
CA SER A 18 4.44 -16.27 17.26
C SER A 18 4.20 -15.69 15.86
N PRO A 19 4.52 -16.41 14.78
CA PRO A 19 4.18 -15.98 13.43
C PRO A 19 2.68 -15.60 13.31
N PRO A 20 2.32 -14.42 12.78
CA PRO A 20 0.94 -14.10 12.45
C PRO A 20 0.38 -15.09 11.41
N LEU A 21 -0.93 -15.09 11.21
CA LEU A 21 -1.52 -15.85 10.11
C LEU A 21 -1.22 -15.19 8.76
N PHE A 22 -1.22 -15.99 7.69
CA PHE A 22 -1.37 -15.45 6.35
C PHE A 22 -2.69 -14.67 6.29
N PRO A 23 -2.75 -13.46 5.71
CA PRO A 23 -3.95 -12.64 5.76
C PRO A 23 -5.13 -13.36 5.08
N PRO A 24 -6.28 -13.51 5.77
CA PRO A 24 -7.49 -13.97 5.13
C PRO A 24 -7.85 -13.05 3.95
N HIS A 25 -8.25 -13.62 2.81
CA HIS A 25 -8.68 -12.85 1.64
C HIS A 25 -10.14 -12.39 1.81
N ALA A 26 -10.37 -11.57 2.82
CA ALA A 26 -11.70 -11.08 3.19
C ALA A 26 -11.83 -9.58 2.86
N ALA A 27 -13.06 -9.12 2.58
CA ALA A 27 -13.29 -7.71 2.34
C ALA A 27 -12.93 -6.86 3.57
N LEU A 28 -12.32 -5.70 3.33
CA LEU A 28 -12.00 -4.70 4.36
C LEU A 28 -12.88 -3.48 4.12
N HIS A 29 -13.62 -3.05 5.15
CA HIS A 29 -14.60 -1.97 5.04
C HIS A 29 -14.13 -0.71 5.78
N GLY A 30 -14.07 0.41 5.07
CA GLY A 30 -13.83 1.74 5.61
C GLY A 30 -15.07 2.63 5.56
N ARG A 31 -14.87 3.93 5.81
CA ARG A 31 -15.90 4.96 5.77
C ARG A 31 -16.16 5.49 4.35
N TYR A 32 -15.12 5.54 3.52
CA TYR A 32 -15.10 6.15 2.19
C TYR A 32 -14.80 5.14 1.07
N CYS A 33 -14.24 3.97 1.40
CA CYS A 33 -14.06 2.87 0.47
C CYS A 33 -14.19 1.48 1.14
N SER A 34 -14.32 0.45 0.31
CA SER A 34 -14.05 -0.93 0.67
C SER A 34 -12.95 -1.50 -0.20
N LEU A 35 -12.25 -2.50 0.33
CA LEU A 35 -11.31 -3.35 -0.40
C LEU A 35 -11.93 -4.73 -0.49
N GLU A 36 -12.29 -5.15 -1.70
CA GLU A 36 -12.90 -6.46 -1.94
C GLU A 36 -11.89 -7.38 -2.61
N PRO A 37 -11.85 -8.68 -2.31
CA PRO A 37 -11.08 -9.64 -3.11
C PRO A 37 -11.37 -9.43 -4.59
N LEU A 38 -10.33 -9.28 -5.41
CA LEU A 38 -10.49 -9.00 -6.83
C LEU A 38 -11.25 -10.17 -7.48
N GLN A 39 -12.37 -9.86 -8.12
CA GLN A 39 -13.17 -10.78 -8.92
C GLN A 39 -13.26 -10.22 -10.34
N SER A 40 -12.59 -10.87 -11.29
CA SER A 40 -12.45 -10.37 -12.65
C SER A 40 -13.81 -10.12 -13.30
N SER A 41 -14.75 -11.07 -13.13
CA SER A 41 -16.11 -11.01 -13.69
C SER A 41 -16.96 -9.86 -13.15
N LEU A 42 -16.65 -9.34 -11.96
CA LEU A 42 -17.39 -8.22 -11.34
C LEU A 42 -16.68 -6.89 -11.53
N HIS A 43 -15.35 -6.87 -11.46
CA HIS A 43 -14.58 -5.64 -11.25
C HIS A 43 -13.86 -5.15 -12.51
N ALA A 44 -13.45 -6.04 -13.43
CA ALA A 44 -12.53 -5.67 -14.52
C ALA A 44 -13.10 -4.56 -15.42
N HIS A 45 -14.36 -4.68 -15.84
CA HIS A 45 -15.00 -3.70 -16.71
C HIS A 45 -15.13 -2.32 -16.04
N GLU A 46 -15.46 -2.27 -14.75
CA GLU A 46 -15.55 -1.00 -14.02
C GLU A 46 -14.17 -0.34 -13.81
N ILE A 47 -13.14 -1.11 -13.46
CA ILE A 47 -11.77 -0.59 -13.33
C ILE A 47 -11.28 -0.06 -14.69
N TRP A 48 -11.57 -0.78 -15.78
CA TRP A 48 -11.26 -0.34 -17.15
C TRP A 48 -11.94 0.99 -17.49
N ASN A 49 -13.23 1.14 -17.16
CA ASN A 49 -13.93 2.41 -17.38
C ASN A 49 -13.38 3.54 -16.50
N ALA A 50 -13.02 3.24 -15.25
CA ALA A 50 -12.44 4.22 -14.33
C ALA A 50 -11.09 4.78 -14.83
N GLN A 51 -10.31 3.99 -15.57
CA GLN A 51 -9.03 4.44 -16.14
C GLN A 51 -9.16 5.22 -17.46
N SER A 52 -10.35 5.32 -18.07
CA SER A 52 -10.57 5.96 -19.38
C SER A 52 -10.02 7.39 -19.51
N LYS A 53 -9.85 8.10 -18.40
CA LYS A 53 -9.26 9.45 -18.35
C LYS A 53 -7.71 9.46 -18.36
N ASP A 54 -7.04 8.31 -18.29
CA ASP A 54 -5.59 8.15 -18.45
C ASP A 54 -5.23 7.86 -19.92
N LEU A 55 -5.49 8.85 -20.79
CA LEU A 55 -5.48 8.68 -22.25
C LEU A 55 -4.16 8.16 -22.84
N ASN A 56 -3.04 8.37 -22.16
CA ASN A 56 -1.72 7.94 -22.60
C ASN A 56 -1.14 6.77 -21.78
N GLY A 57 -1.91 6.22 -20.83
CA GLY A 57 -1.46 5.14 -19.97
C GLY A 57 -0.33 5.51 -19.01
N ALA A 58 -0.13 6.79 -18.70
CA ALA A 58 0.97 7.26 -17.85
C ALA A 58 0.93 6.68 -16.43
N ARG A 59 -0.23 6.22 -15.94
CA ARG A 59 -0.33 5.54 -14.63
C ARG A 59 0.36 4.19 -14.61
N TRP A 60 0.59 3.59 -15.78
CA TRP A 60 1.29 2.32 -15.92
C TRP A 60 2.81 2.46 -16.02
N THR A 61 3.35 3.69 -16.10
CA THR A 61 4.78 3.94 -16.35
C THR A 61 5.70 3.13 -15.43
N TYR A 62 5.38 3.04 -14.14
CA TYR A 62 6.20 2.34 -13.13
C TYR A 62 5.66 0.98 -12.70
N MET A 63 4.55 0.53 -13.30
CA MET A 63 4.00 -0.81 -13.07
C MET A 63 4.80 -1.84 -13.88
N PRO A 64 4.98 -3.07 -13.37
CA PRO A 64 5.72 -4.12 -14.07
C PRO A 64 4.97 -4.64 -15.31
N TYR A 65 3.68 -4.35 -15.42
CA TYR A 65 2.78 -4.69 -16.51
C TYR A 65 2.06 -3.44 -17.03
N GLY A 66 1.20 -3.64 -18.03
CA GLY A 66 0.42 -2.60 -18.68
C GLY A 66 1.29 -1.55 -19.43
N PRO A 67 0.66 -0.53 -20.02
CA PRO A 67 -0.78 -0.40 -20.22
C PRO A 67 -1.33 -1.56 -21.07
N PHE A 68 -2.62 -1.87 -20.89
CA PHE A 68 -3.29 -2.94 -21.64
C PHE A 68 -3.92 -2.37 -22.92
N PRO A 69 -3.70 -2.97 -24.10
CA PRO A 69 -4.24 -2.45 -25.36
C PRO A 69 -5.77 -2.52 -25.45
N THR A 70 -6.37 -3.58 -24.90
CA THR A 70 -7.81 -3.82 -24.94
C THR A 70 -8.36 -4.18 -23.57
N LEU A 71 -9.70 -4.09 -23.43
CA LEU A 71 -10.40 -4.61 -22.26
C LEU A 71 -10.15 -6.10 -22.07
N GLU A 72 -10.12 -6.89 -23.14
CA GLU A 72 -9.90 -8.34 -23.09
C GLU A 72 -8.51 -8.69 -22.53
N ASP A 73 -7.48 -7.90 -22.90
CA ASP A 73 -6.13 -8.03 -22.33
C ASP A 73 -6.13 -7.73 -20.82
N PHE A 74 -6.89 -6.72 -20.40
CA PHE A 74 -7.02 -6.33 -19.00
C PHE A 74 -7.83 -7.34 -18.18
N GLU A 75 -8.90 -7.89 -18.73
CA GLU A 75 -9.71 -8.96 -18.14
C GLU A 75 -8.86 -10.23 -17.96
N THR A 76 -8.05 -10.58 -18.96
CA THR A 76 -7.10 -11.70 -18.88
C THR A 76 -6.09 -11.52 -17.73
N TRP A 77 -5.59 -10.28 -17.56
CA TRP A 77 -4.74 -9.96 -16.41
C TRP A 77 -5.51 -10.04 -15.09
N CYS A 78 -6.75 -9.54 -15.02
CA CYS A 78 -7.59 -9.62 -13.83
C CYS A 78 -7.87 -11.07 -13.42
N VAL A 79 -8.12 -11.99 -14.36
CA VAL A 79 -8.26 -13.43 -14.07
C VAL A 79 -6.99 -13.98 -13.42
N SER A 80 -5.82 -13.58 -13.93
CA SER A 80 -4.53 -14.00 -13.36
C SER A 80 -4.30 -13.40 -11.97
N ALA A 81 -4.72 -12.16 -11.74
CA ALA A 81 -4.63 -11.46 -10.46
C ALA A 81 -5.59 -12.05 -9.40
N GLU A 82 -6.81 -12.42 -9.80
CA GLU A 82 -7.81 -13.11 -8.98
C GLU A 82 -7.29 -14.48 -8.49
N ALA A 83 -6.65 -15.24 -9.37
CA ALA A 83 -6.09 -16.55 -9.04
C ALA A 83 -4.79 -16.48 -8.20
N SER A 84 -4.23 -15.30 -7.99
CA SER A 84 -2.96 -15.12 -7.30
C SER A 84 -3.11 -15.23 -5.78
N HIS A 85 -2.26 -16.04 -5.15
CA HIS A 85 -2.22 -16.16 -3.69
C HIS A 85 -1.34 -15.08 -3.05
N ASP A 86 -0.16 -14.84 -3.64
CA ASP A 86 0.76 -13.75 -3.33
C ASP A 86 1.38 -13.29 -4.67
N PRO A 87 1.06 -12.09 -5.17
CA PRO A 87 0.28 -11.03 -4.51
C PRO A 87 -1.21 -11.35 -4.28
N GLN A 88 -1.74 -10.97 -3.12
CA GLN A 88 -3.17 -11.08 -2.82
C GLN A 88 -3.88 -9.78 -3.21
N PHE A 89 -4.59 -9.78 -4.35
CA PHE A 89 -5.20 -8.58 -4.92
C PHE A 89 -6.56 -8.22 -4.32
N TYR A 90 -6.77 -6.92 -4.14
CA TYR A 90 -8.04 -6.30 -3.77
C TYR A 90 -8.44 -5.26 -4.83
N THR A 91 -9.72 -5.25 -5.16
CA THR A 91 -10.39 -4.16 -5.86
C THR A 91 -10.73 -3.06 -4.87
N ILE A 92 -10.50 -1.80 -5.27
CA ILE A 92 -10.88 -0.63 -4.49
C ILE A 92 -12.25 -0.17 -4.95
N VAL A 93 -13.24 -0.26 -4.06
CA VAL A 93 -14.63 0.12 -4.35
C VAL A 93 -14.98 1.41 -3.60
N VAL A 94 -15.50 2.40 -4.31
CA VAL A 94 -15.96 3.68 -3.77
C VAL A 94 -17.38 3.94 -4.25
N ASN A 95 -18.31 4.15 -3.33
CA ASN A 95 -19.74 4.35 -3.63
C ASN A 95 -20.31 3.23 -4.55
N GLY A 96 -19.87 1.99 -4.35
CA GLY A 96 -20.32 0.84 -5.13
C GLY A 96 -19.64 0.64 -6.48
N HIS A 97 -18.65 1.47 -6.84
CA HIS A 97 -17.92 1.34 -8.11
C HIS A 97 -16.46 0.96 -7.91
N ALA A 98 -15.97 0.01 -8.68
CA ALA A 98 -14.56 -0.36 -8.73
C ALA A 98 -13.73 0.72 -9.45
N VAL A 99 -12.78 1.30 -8.72
CA VAL A 99 -12.02 2.50 -9.15
C VAL A 99 -10.50 2.30 -9.13
N GLY A 100 -10.04 1.08 -8.92
CA GLY A 100 -8.63 0.71 -8.90
C GLY A 100 -8.39 -0.63 -8.21
N PHE A 101 -7.12 -0.96 -8.02
CA PHE A 101 -6.72 -2.16 -7.30
C PHE A 101 -5.44 -1.92 -6.50
N ILE A 102 -5.20 -2.81 -5.55
CA ILE A 102 -4.03 -2.82 -4.66
C ILE A 102 -3.82 -4.25 -4.18
N SER A 103 -2.63 -4.60 -3.70
CA SER A 103 -2.40 -5.95 -3.14
C SER A 103 -1.58 -5.91 -1.86
N TYR A 104 -1.76 -6.95 -1.04
CA TYR A 104 -0.63 -7.44 -0.27
C TYR A 104 0.30 -8.25 -1.16
N LEU A 105 1.59 -8.24 -0.87
CA LEU A 105 2.56 -9.13 -1.53
C LEU A 105 3.76 -9.38 -0.63
N ARG A 106 4.60 -10.35 -1.01
CA ARG A 106 5.80 -10.76 -0.26
C ARG A 106 5.46 -11.01 1.21
N ILE A 107 4.41 -11.80 1.41
CA ILE A 107 3.83 -12.08 2.72
C ILE A 107 4.75 -13.09 3.42
N ASP A 108 5.34 -12.66 4.53
CA ASP A 108 6.25 -13.47 5.33
C ASP A 108 5.76 -13.55 6.78
N PRO A 109 4.86 -14.51 7.07
CA PRO A 109 4.38 -14.77 8.42
C PRO A 109 5.51 -15.09 9.39
N SER A 110 6.56 -15.80 8.95
CA SER A 110 7.65 -16.25 9.83
C SER A 110 8.37 -15.09 10.49
N ASN A 111 8.54 -13.99 9.76
CA ASN A 111 9.14 -12.74 10.25
C ASN A 111 8.13 -11.63 10.56
N GLY A 112 6.84 -11.84 10.30
CA GLY A 112 5.80 -10.83 10.44
C GLY A 112 6.00 -9.63 9.51
N VAL A 113 6.40 -9.88 8.27
CA VAL A 113 6.64 -8.84 7.26
C VAL A 113 5.64 -8.97 6.13
N ILE A 114 5.09 -7.85 5.67
CA ILE A 114 4.17 -7.82 4.54
C ILE A 114 4.33 -6.53 3.76
N GLU A 115 4.26 -6.60 2.44
CA GLU A 115 4.34 -5.43 1.55
C GLU A 115 2.94 -5.05 1.06
N VAL A 116 2.71 -3.75 0.87
CA VAL A 116 1.62 -3.23 0.05
C VAL A 116 2.17 -2.77 -1.29
N GLY A 117 1.53 -3.19 -2.37
CA GLY A 117 2.02 -2.95 -3.70
C GLY A 117 0.95 -3.09 -4.76
N HIS A 118 1.39 -3.15 -6.02
CA HIS A 118 0.50 -3.17 -7.17
C HIS A 118 -0.59 -2.10 -7.11
N VAL A 119 -0.23 -0.90 -6.64
CA VAL A 119 -1.17 0.20 -6.40
C VAL A 119 -1.54 0.86 -7.72
N PHE A 120 -2.76 0.61 -8.19
CA PHE A 120 -3.35 1.31 -9.32
C PHE A 120 -4.56 2.11 -8.87
N TYR A 121 -4.40 3.44 -8.85
CA TYR A 121 -5.52 4.36 -8.64
C TYR A 121 -5.93 4.98 -9.96
N SER A 122 -7.21 4.85 -10.31
CA SER A 122 -7.79 5.62 -11.42
C SER A 122 -7.65 7.13 -11.18
N PRO A 123 -7.77 7.96 -12.25
CA PRO A 123 -7.85 9.41 -12.11
C PRO A 123 -8.91 9.90 -11.12
N ALA A 124 -10.04 9.19 -11.00
CA ALA A 124 -11.12 9.55 -10.09
C ALA A 124 -10.78 9.26 -8.61
N LEU A 125 -9.95 8.26 -8.33
CA LEU A 125 -9.55 7.88 -6.98
C LEU A 125 -8.36 8.71 -6.47
N ALA A 126 -7.41 9.04 -7.33
CA ALA A 126 -6.17 9.70 -6.91
C ALA A 126 -6.43 11.05 -6.19
N LYS A 127 -5.71 11.28 -5.09
CA LYS A 127 -5.82 12.48 -4.24
C LYS A 127 -7.18 12.68 -3.55
N THR A 128 -7.92 11.60 -3.32
CA THR A 128 -9.17 11.61 -2.52
C THR A 128 -8.96 11.09 -1.10
N ARG A 129 -9.99 11.21 -0.24
CA ARG A 129 -10.03 10.58 1.09
C ARG A 129 -9.97 9.06 1.00
N ALA A 130 -10.77 8.49 0.10
CA ALA A 130 -10.79 7.06 -0.19
C ALA A 130 -9.40 6.51 -0.53
N ALA A 131 -8.62 7.21 -1.36
CA ALA A 131 -7.25 6.79 -1.68
C ALA A 131 -6.33 6.69 -0.44
N THR A 132 -6.51 7.59 0.54
CA THR A 132 -5.75 7.50 1.81
C THR A 132 -6.27 6.36 2.68
N GLU A 133 -7.59 6.18 2.73
CA GLU A 133 -8.22 5.13 3.53
C GLU A 133 -7.84 3.72 3.06
N VAL A 134 -7.64 3.51 1.75
CA VAL A 134 -7.12 2.25 1.20
C VAL A 134 -5.85 1.77 1.92
N VAL A 135 -4.86 2.65 2.07
CA VAL A 135 -3.59 2.30 2.73
C VAL A 135 -3.79 2.09 4.22
N TYR A 136 -4.66 2.91 4.85
CA TYR A 136 -5.04 2.75 6.25
C TYR A 136 -5.66 1.37 6.52
N LEU A 137 -6.63 0.92 5.71
CA LEU A 137 -7.30 -0.37 5.88
C LEU A 137 -6.31 -1.54 5.82
N LEU A 138 -5.38 -1.50 4.86
CA LEU A 138 -4.36 -2.54 4.75
C LEU A 138 -3.36 -2.51 5.91
N ALA A 139 -2.85 -1.33 6.28
CA ALA A 139 -1.96 -1.21 7.44
C ALA A 139 -2.65 -1.70 8.72
N ALA A 140 -3.89 -1.23 8.98
CA ALA A 140 -4.67 -1.60 10.15
C ALA A 140 -4.90 -3.11 10.23
N ASN A 141 -5.28 -3.74 9.13
CA ASN A 141 -5.47 -5.19 9.07
C ASN A 141 -4.15 -5.96 9.28
N ALA A 142 -3.06 -5.56 8.62
CA ALA A 142 -1.75 -6.20 8.80
C ALA A 142 -1.28 -6.15 10.26
N PHE A 143 -1.33 -4.96 10.90
CA PHE A 143 -0.92 -4.83 12.30
C PHE A 143 -1.88 -5.52 13.27
N GLN A 144 -3.19 -5.56 12.97
CA GLN A 144 -4.16 -6.33 13.75
C GLN A 144 -3.88 -7.84 13.71
N LEU A 145 -3.43 -8.36 12.57
CA LEU A 145 -3.03 -9.77 12.42
C LEU A 145 -1.73 -10.11 13.14
N GLY A 146 -0.97 -9.11 13.62
CA GLY A 146 0.30 -9.30 14.33
C GLY A 146 1.55 -9.15 13.45
N TYR A 147 1.41 -8.65 12.22
CA TYR A 147 2.58 -8.26 11.43
C TYR A 147 3.32 -7.12 12.13
N ARG A 148 4.65 -7.18 12.08
CA ARG A 148 5.54 -6.26 12.76
C ARG A 148 6.12 -5.20 11.85
N ARG A 149 6.02 -5.43 10.53
CA ARG A 149 6.58 -4.56 9.51
C ARG A 149 5.68 -4.55 8.27
N PHE A 150 5.30 -3.34 7.86
CA PHE A 150 4.50 -3.07 6.67
C PHE A 150 5.35 -2.29 5.67
N GLU A 151 5.59 -2.87 4.50
CA GLU A 151 6.55 -2.34 3.52
C GLU A 151 5.87 -1.63 2.35
N TRP A 152 6.53 -0.58 1.86
CA TRP A 152 6.21 0.07 0.60
C TRP A 152 7.47 0.14 -0.26
N LYS A 153 7.32 -0.17 -1.55
CA LYS A 153 8.42 -0.05 -2.51
C LYS A 153 7.98 0.61 -3.79
N CYS A 154 8.92 1.34 -4.38
CA CYS A 154 8.71 1.92 -5.69
C CYS A 154 10.01 2.03 -6.47
N ASP A 155 9.88 2.27 -7.77
CA ASP A 155 10.98 2.78 -8.58
C ASP A 155 11.48 4.10 -7.96
N SER A 156 12.80 4.25 -7.80
CA SER A 156 13.41 5.45 -7.23
C SER A 156 13.09 6.74 -8.01
N LEU A 157 12.76 6.60 -9.30
CA LEU A 157 12.33 7.68 -10.19
C LEU A 157 10.82 7.97 -10.09
N ASN A 158 10.03 7.12 -9.42
CA ASN A 158 8.60 7.35 -9.19
C ASN A 158 8.39 8.31 -8.02
N LEU A 159 8.67 9.61 -8.25
CA LEU A 159 8.51 10.66 -7.25
C LEU A 159 7.08 10.71 -6.66
N PRO A 160 5.98 10.55 -7.43
CA PRO A 160 4.63 10.49 -6.85
C PRO A 160 4.46 9.38 -5.80
N SER A 161 5.00 8.17 -6.06
CA SER A 161 4.92 7.05 -5.12
C SER A 161 5.79 7.26 -3.89
N ARG A 162 6.99 7.83 -4.05
CA ARG A 162 7.85 8.20 -2.91
C ARG A 162 7.19 9.23 -2.00
N ASN A 163 6.63 10.28 -2.59
CA ASN A 163 5.91 11.31 -1.84
C ASN A 163 4.66 10.75 -1.15
N ALA A 164 4.02 9.74 -1.73
CA ALA A 164 2.90 9.05 -1.09
C ALA A 164 3.36 8.26 0.14
N ALA A 165 4.45 7.49 0.03
CA ALA A 165 5.04 6.76 1.16
C ALA A 165 5.38 7.70 2.33
N ASP A 166 6.09 8.80 2.05
CA ASP A 166 6.41 9.82 3.05
C ASP A 166 5.14 10.42 3.67
N ARG A 167 4.15 10.79 2.85
CA ARG A 167 2.87 11.35 3.31
C ARG A 167 2.12 10.37 4.23
N TYR A 168 2.20 9.07 3.96
CA TYR A 168 1.54 8.03 4.75
C TYR A 168 2.30 7.66 6.03
N GLY A 169 3.47 8.26 6.29
CA GLY A 169 4.26 8.00 7.49
C GLY A 169 5.20 6.79 7.36
N PHE A 170 5.44 6.30 6.14
CA PHE A 170 6.49 5.31 5.95
C PHE A 170 7.87 5.98 6.08
N THR A 171 8.80 5.30 6.75
CA THR A 171 10.20 5.71 6.87
C THR A 171 11.01 5.13 5.72
N PHE A 172 11.80 5.98 5.04
CA PHE A 172 12.73 5.53 4.00
C PHE A 172 13.94 4.80 4.59
N GLU A 173 14.27 3.62 4.05
CA GLU A 173 15.33 2.76 4.60
C GLU A 173 16.50 2.54 3.63
N GLY A 174 16.34 2.86 2.35
CA GLY A 174 17.41 2.76 1.39
C GLY A 174 16.94 2.56 -0.04
N THR A 175 17.91 2.57 -0.95
CA THR A 175 17.69 2.27 -2.38
C THR A 175 18.57 1.12 -2.79
N PHE A 176 17.95 0.03 -3.25
CA PHE A 176 18.66 -1.07 -3.88
C PHE A 176 18.93 -0.70 -5.33
N ARG A 177 20.21 -0.50 -5.66
CA ARG A 177 20.67 -0.18 -7.02
C ARG A 177 20.56 -1.40 -7.91
N GLN A 178 20.11 -1.23 -9.14
CA GLN A 178 19.93 -2.28 -10.13
C GLN A 178 19.12 -3.48 -9.61
N ALA A 179 18.10 -3.22 -8.80
CA ALA A 179 17.35 -4.25 -8.11
C ALA A 179 16.60 -5.18 -9.08
N ILE A 180 15.96 -4.61 -10.10
CA ILE A 180 15.24 -5.36 -11.14
C ILE A 180 15.34 -4.67 -12.51
N MET A 181 14.92 -5.38 -13.55
CA MET A 181 14.67 -4.83 -14.89
C MET A 181 13.17 -4.93 -15.19
N TYR A 182 12.57 -3.85 -15.71
CA TYR A 182 11.20 -3.87 -16.21
C TYR A 182 11.10 -3.03 -17.48
N LYS A 183 10.25 -3.45 -18.42
CA LYS A 183 10.01 -2.73 -19.69
C LYS A 183 11.31 -2.38 -20.45
N GLY A 184 12.34 -3.24 -20.35
CA GLY A 184 13.65 -3.03 -20.98
C GLY A 184 14.54 -1.99 -20.29
N ARG A 185 14.28 -1.64 -19.03
CA ARG A 185 14.96 -0.56 -18.29
C ARG A 185 15.41 -1.01 -16.90
N ASN A 186 16.48 -0.40 -16.41
CA ASN A 186 16.92 -0.54 -15.02
C ASN A 186 15.88 0.02 -14.04
N ARG A 187 15.70 -0.65 -12.89
CA ARG A 187 15.00 -0.09 -11.72
C ARG A 187 15.87 -0.18 -10.48
N ASP A 188 16.22 0.98 -9.98
CA ASP A 188 16.64 1.14 -8.59
C ASP A 188 15.37 1.19 -7.73
N THR A 189 15.31 0.39 -6.66
CA THR A 189 14.11 0.27 -5.82
C THR A 189 14.32 1.00 -4.50
N SER A 190 13.50 2.02 -4.24
CA SER A 190 13.43 2.69 -2.94
C SER A 190 12.52 1.90 -1.99
N TRP A 191 13.02 1.66 -0.79
CA TRP A 191 12.35 0.88 0.27
C TRP A 191 11.91 1.80 1.40
N PHE A 192 10.68 1.58 1.84
CA PHE A 192 10.09 2.27 2.99
C PHE A 192 9.34 1.28 3.88
N SER A 193 9.20 1.60 5.16
CA SER A 193 8.44 0.77 6.10
C SER A 193 7.68 1.57 7.15
N ILE A 194 6.63 0.95 7.70
CA ILE A 194 6.04 1.29 8.99
C ILE A 194 6.24 0.05 9.89
N ILE A 195 6.63 0.23 11.15
CA ILE A 195 6.73 -0.86 12.11
C ILE A 195 5.57 -0.84 13.12
N ASP A 196 5.36 -1.98 13.79
CA ASP A 196 4.36 -2.17 14.86
C ASP A 196 4.39 -1.05 15.91
N LYS A 197 5.57 -0.61 16.32
CA LYS A 197 5.78 0.45 17.29
C LYS A 197 5.34 1.83 16.79
N ASP A 198 5.53 2.15 15.51
CA ASP A 198 5.04 3.41 14.94
C ASP A 198 3.52 3.40 14.87
N TRP A 199 2.96 2.27 14.42
CA TRP A 199 1.51 2.07 14.31
C TRP A 199 0.80 2.24 15.66
N THR A 200 1.25 1.49 16.66
CA THR A 200 0.71 1.54 18.03
C THR A 200 1.15 2.80 18.80
N GLY A 201 2.26 3.42 18.40
CA GLY A 201 2.79 4.67 18.96
C GLY A 201 2.04 5.92 18.55
N GLY A 202 0.95 5.80 17.77
CA GLY A 202 0.03 6.90 17.46
C GLY A 202 -0.26 7.12 15.98
N LEU A 203 0.47 6.45 15.07
CA LEU A 203 0.25 6.61 13.63
C LEU A 203 -1.17 6.20 13.23
N LYS A 204 -1.71 5.12 13.83
CA LYS A 204 -3.12 4.73 13.65
C LYS A 204 -4.08 5.88 13.93
N SER A 205 -3.95 6.52 15.09
CA SER A 205 -4.81 7.62 15.51
C SER A 205 -4.65 8.87 14.64
N VAL A 206 -3.46 9.09 14.06
CA VAL A 206 -3.24 10.15 13.06
C VAL A 206 -4.08 9.91 11.80
N PHE A 207 -4.10 8.68 11.28
CA PHE A 207 -4.95 8.34 10.14
C PHE A 207 -6.43 8.50 10.47
N GLU A 208 -6.87 7.96 11.60
CA GLU A 208 -8.27 8.06 12.06
C GLU A 208 -8.71 9.53 12.17
N ARG A 209 -7.89 10.37 12.82
CA ARG A 209 -8.13 11.82 12.95
C ARG A 209 -8.19 12.52 11.60
N TRP A 210 -7.29 12.19 10.68
CA TRP A 210 -7.30 12.80 9.35
C TRP A 210 -8.54 12.40 8.55
N LEU A 211 -9.03 11.17 8.72
CA LEU A 211 -10.21 10.63 8.05
C LEU A 211 -11.54 11.09 8.66
N GLU A 212 -11.54 11.74 9.83
CA GLU A 212 -12.76 12.31 10.40
C GLU A 212 -13.44 13.30 9.45
N SER A 213 -14.77 13.27 9.39
CA SER A 213 -15.54 14.16 8.52
C SER A 213 -15.34 15.64 8.87
N ASN A 214 -15.10 15.96 10.15
CA ASN A 214 -14.84 17.31 10.64
C ASN A 214 -13.51 17.90 10.13
N ASN A 215 -12.57 17.06 9.65
CA ASN A 215 -11.29 17.48 9.09
C ASN A 215 -11.44 18.04 7.67
N PHE A 216 -12.64 18.04 7.10
CA PHE A 216 -12.88 18.59 5.78
C PHE A 216 -13.97 19.66 5.81
N ASP A 217 -13.81 20.67 4.96
CA ASP A 217 -14.81 21.72 4.78
C ASP A 217 -15.91 21.31 3.78
N GLN A 218 -16.82 22.25 3.49
CA GLN A 218 -17.96 22.04 2.61
C GLN A 218 -17.54 21.79 1.15
N ASP A 219 -16.36 22.30 0.74
CA ASP A 219 -15.78 22.11 -0.59
C ASP A 219 -14.90 20.85 -0.67
N GLY A 220 -14.87 20.07 0.43
CA GLY A 220 -14.13 18.83 0.53
C GLY A 220 -12.62 19.02 0.74
N GLN A 221 -12.15 20.23 1.01
CA GLN A 221 -10.74 20.50 1.29
C GLN A 221 -10.38 20.11 2.72
N GLN A 222 -9.20 19.51 2.90
CA GLN A 222 -8.70 19.11 4.21
C GLN A 222 -8.28 20.34 5.03
N LYS A 223 -8.62 20.36 6.33
CA LYS A 223 -8.21 21.38 7.30
C LYS A 223 -6.84 21.06 7.89
N LEU A 224 -6.60 19.78 8.21
CA LEU A 224 -5.30 19.25 8.61
C LEU A 224 -4.72 18.41 7.46
N LYS A 225 -3.43 18.60 7.17
CA LYS A 225 -2.74 17.79 6.17
C LYS A 225 -2.21 16.51 6.81
N LEU A 226 -2.44 15.38 6.16
CA LEU A 226 -1.92 14.10 6.65
C LEU A 226 -0.40 14.14 6.84
N SER A 227 0.34 14.71 5.89
CA SER A 227 1.80 14.81 5.94
C SER A 227 2.31 15.60 7.15
N GLU A 228 1.56 16.58 7.65
CA GLU A 228 1.93 17.33 8.86
C GLU A 228 1.70 16.49 10.11
N LEU A 229 0.66 15.65 10.10
CA LEU A 229 0.35 14.74 11.21
C LEU A 229 1.25 13.50 11.26
N THR A 230 1.69 12.99 10.10
CA THR A 230 2.54 11.80 9.99
C THR A 230 4.04 12.11 10.08
N ALA A 231 4.45 13.36 9.90
CA ALA A 231 5.86 13.77 9.96
C ALA A 231 6.66 13.24 11.17
N PRO A 232 6.11 13.17 12.40
CA PRO A 232 6.85 12.62 13.54
C PRO A 232 7.20 11.12 13.44
N PHE A 233 6.52 10.37 12.56
CA PHE A 233 6.75 8.93 12.34
C PHE A 233 7.70 8.66 11.17
N VAL A 234 7.99 9.67 10.34
CA VAL A 234 8.97 9.56 9.28
C VAL A 234 10.33 9.81 9.91
N HIS A 235 11.01 8.73 10.30
CA HIS A 235 12.30 8.82 10.95
C HIS A 235 13.32 9.37 9.94
N ALA A 236 14.06 10.40 10.36
CA ALA A 236 15.09 11.00 9.52
C ALA A 236 16.17 9.97 9.18
N ARG A 237 16.75 10.11 7.99
CA ARG A 237 17.96 9.38 7.59
C ARG A 237 19.04 9.61 8.66
N ALA A 238 19.36 8.58 9.43
CA ALA A 238 20.57 8.57 10.26
C ALA A 238 21.82 8.55 9.37
#